data_AF-A0A9P5A3N3-F1
#
_entry.id   AF-A0A9P5A3N3-F1
#
_cell.length_a   1.000
_cell.length_b   1.000
_cell.length_c   1.000
_cell.angle_alpha   90.00
_cell.angle_beta   90.00
_cell.angle_gamma   90.00
#
_symmetry.space_group_name_H-M   'P 1'
#
loop_
_entity.id
_entity.type
_entity.pdbx_description
1 polymer ?
#
loop_
_entity_poly.entity_id
_entity_poly.type
_entity_poly.pdbx_seq_one_letter_code
_entity_poly.pdbx_strand_id
1 'polypeptide(L)'
;MVFSYLNHKDVWPKYCAVHEAIYDHMGDFDTWYSAQTGAAVTIPNLQKEWKEYNRVVLDSMVRRARETAGYMYKNKRIQNTCKNMDKSTV
;
A
#
# COMPACT_ATOMS: atom_id res chain seq x y z
N MET A 1 -8.34 -8.04 4.60
CA MET A 1 -7.57 -6.78 4.80
C MET A 1 -6.98 -6.37 3.45
N VAL A 2 -6.73 -5.08 3.18
CA VAL A 2 -6.23 -4.59 1.86
C VAL A 2 -4.96 -5.31 1.40
N PHE A 3 -4.05 -5.62 2.32
CA PHE A 3 -2.82 -6.36 2.02
C PHE A 3 -3.06 -7.83 1.65
N SER A 4 -4.09 -8.47 2.20
CA SER A 4 -4.48 -9.84 1.82
C SER A 4 -5.00 -9.88 0.38
N TYR A 5 -5.71 -8.83 -0.04
CA TYR A 5 -6.20 -8.69 -1.42
C TYR A 5 -5.06 -8.39 -2.39
N LEU A 6 -4.19 -7.43 -2.05
CA LEU A 6 -3.02 -7.11 -2.88
C LEU A 6 -2.06 -8.29 -3.03
N ASN A 7 -1.90 -9.11 -1.99
CA ASN A 7 -1.05 -10.31 -2.04
C ASN A 7 -1.68 -11.49 -2.80
N HIS A 8 -2.88 -11.33 -3.37
CA HIS A 8 -3.48 -12.38 -4.18
C HIS A 8 -2.67 -12.59 -5.45
N LYS A 9 -2.43 -13.85 -5.82
CA LYS A 9 -1.58 -14.25 -6.97
C LYS A 9 -1.98 -13.59 -8.30
N ASP A 10 -3.26 -13.27 -8.47
CA ASP A 10 -3.80 -12.66 -9.69
C ASP A 10 -3.87 -11.13 -9.61
N VAL A 11 -3.80 -10.56 -8.40
CA VAL A 11 -3.90 -9.12 -8.16
C VAL A 11 -2.52 -8.48 -8.16
N TRP A 12 -1.55 -9.12 -7.50
CA TRP A 12 -0.18 -8.62 -7.41
C TRP A 12 0.45 -8.33 -8.78
N PRO A 13 0.39 -9.25 -9.77
CA PRO A 13 0.97 -8.98 -11.09
C PRO A 13 0.28 -7.83 -11.83
N LYS A 14 -1.04 -7.70 -11.69
CA LYS A 14 -1.80 -6.59 -12.30
C LYS A 14 -1.44 -5.26 -11.68
N TYR A 15 -1.27 -5.23 -10.36
CA TYR A 15 -0.79 -4.05 -9.65
C TYR A 15 0.62 -3.66 -10.11
N CYS A 16 1.56 -4.62 -10.16
CA CYS A 16 2.91 -4.38 -10.65
C CYS A 16 2.92 -3.83 -12.08
N ALA A 17 2.15 -4.43 -12.99
CA ALA A 17 2.07 -3.98 -14.38
C ALA A 17 1.60 -2.52 -14.50
N VAL A 18 0.58 -2.12 -13.73
CA VAL A 18 0.10 -0.72 -13.72
C VAL A 18 1.14 0.22 -13.11
N HIS A 19 1.76 -0.19 -12.00
CA HIS A 19 2.80 0.61 -11.34
C HIS A 19 4.00 0.85 -12.28
N GLU A 20 4.47 -0.19 -12.97
CA GLU A 20 5.58 -0.13 -13.92
C GLU A 20 5.22 0.70 -15.16
N ALA A 21 4.04 0.51 -15.74
CA ALA A 21 3.60 1.31 -16.89
C ALA A 21 3.54 2.81 -16.57
N ILE A 22 3.06 3.18 -15.38
CA ILE A 22 3.07 4.59 -14.94
C ILE A 22 4.50 5.08 -14.72
N TYR A 23 5.36 4.27 -14.08
CA TYR A 23 6.76 4.60 -13.85
C TYR A 23 7.53 4.88 -15.15
N ASP A 24 7.29 4.07 -16.18
CA ASP A 24 7.92 4.21 -17.49
C ASP A 24 7.42 5.49 -18.18
N HIS A 25 6.10 5.70 -18.23
CA HIS A 25 5.53 6.91 -18.83
C HIS A 25 5.97 8.21 -18.15
N MET A 26 6.19 8.19 -16.83
CA MET A 26 6.76 9.35 -16.14
C MET A 26 8.21 9.62 -16.52
N GLY A 27 9.01 8.57 -16.76
CA GLY A 27 10.38 8.70 -17.25
C GLY A 27 10.45 9.22 -18.70
N ASP A 28 9.55 8.72 -19.56
CA ASP A 28 9.40 9.22 -20.93
C ASP A 28 9.02 10.71 -20.93
N PHE A 29 8.11 11.11 -20.04
CA PHE A 29 7.74 12.51 -19.86
C PHE A 29 8.90 13.36 -19.37
N ASP A 30 9.64 12.94 -18.33
CA ASP A 30 10.81 13.67 -17.83
C ASP A 30 11.87 13.89 -18.94
N THR A 31 12.08 12.86 -19.77
CA THR A 31 13.01 12.91 -20.91
C THR A 31 12.51 13.86 -22.00
N TRP A 32 11.24 13.75 -22.39
CA TRP A 32 10.63 14.65 -23.36
C TRP A 32 10.64 16.11 -22.88
N TYR A 33 10.27 16.34 -21.62
CA TYR A 33 10.17 17.68 -21.03
C TYR A 33 11.54 18.37 -20.95
N SER A 34 12.59 17.63 -20.62
CA SER A 34 13.96 18.15 -20.59
C SER A 34 14.54 18.42 -21.98
N ALA A 35 14.13 17.64 -23.00
CA ALA A 35 14.53 17.85 -24.39
C ALA A 35 13.81 19.03 -25.07
N GLN A 36 12.63 19.42 -24.56
CA GLN A 36 11.92 20.62 -25.00
C GLN A 36 12.70 21.85 -24.47
N THR A 37 13.66 22.32 -25.27
CA THR A 37 14.58 23.44 -24.95
C THR A 37 13.84 24.62 -24.31
N GLY A 38 14.13 24.88 -23.03
CA GLY A 38 13.64 26.06 -22.32
C GLY A 38 12.40 25.84 -21.45
N ALA A 39 12.24 24.68 -20.81
CA ALA A 39 11.29 24.52 -19.71
C ALA A 39 11.44 25.67 -18.70
N ALA A 40 10.59 26.69 -18.82
CA ALA A 40 10.61 27.87 -17.98
C ALA A 40 10.30 27.52 -16.51
N VAL A 41 9.82 26.31 -16.28
CA VAL A 41 9.48 25.75 -14.98
C VAL A 41 10.31 24.49 -14.77
N THR A 42 11.11 24.47 -13.73
CA THR A 42 11.77 23.24 -13.29
C THR A 42 10.73 22.34 -12.62
N ILE A 43 10.45 21.19 -13.22
CA ILE A 43 9.58 20.16 -12.62
C ILE A 43 10.50 19.13 -11.93
N PRO A 44 10.14 18.65 -10.72
CA PRO A 44 10.86 17.53 -10.09
C PRO A 44 10.75 16.28 -10.96
N ASN A 45 11.76 15.40 -10.88
CA ASN A 45 11.77 14.14 -11.64
C ASN A 45 10.57 13.28 -11.25
N LEU A 46 9.56 13.21 -12.12
CA LEU A 46 8.29 12.55 -11.83
C LEU A 46 8.48 11.05 -11.63
N GLN A 47 9.40 10.45 -12.37
CA GLN A 47 9.70 9.03 -12.26
C GLN A 47 10.18 8.66 -10.84
N LYS A 48 11.02 9.51 -10.23
CA LYS A 48 11.48 9.38 -8.85
C LYS A 48 10.34 9.64 -7.87
N GLU A 49 9.59 10.73 -8.05
CA GLU A 49 8.48 11.10 -7.17
C GLU A 49 7.41 10.00 -7.10
N TRP A 50 7.15 9.30 -8.22
CA TRP A 50 6.22 8.16 -8.24
C TRP A 50 6.62 7.02 -7.31
N LYS A 51 7.92 6.66 -7.31
CA LYS A 51 8.45 5.63 -6.40
C LYS A 51 8.28 6.05 -4.94
N GLU A 52 8.61 7.30 -4.63
CA GLU A 52 8.53 7.83 -3.26
C GLU A 52 7.08 7.92 -2.78
N TYR A 53 6.18 8.41 -3.63
CA TYR A 53 4.75 8.46 -3.36
C TYR A 53 4.17 7.08 -3.03
N ASN A 54 4.43 6.08 -3.88
CA ASN A 54 3.93 4.73 -3.66
C ASN A 54 4.46 4.13 -2.36
N ARG A 55 5.72 4.39 -2.01
CA ARG A 55 6.31 3.96 -0.74
C ARG A 55 5.57 4.55 0.46
N VAL A 56 5.34 5.86 0.44
CA VAL A 56 4.62 6.56 1.51
C VAL A 56 3.19 6.03 1.67
N VAL A 57 2.48 5.84 0.56
CA VAL A 57 1.10 5.32 0.57
C VAL A 57 1.06 3.93 1.19
N LEU A 58 1.90 3.01 0.73
CA LEU A 58 1.92 1.64 1.23
C LEU A 58 2.35 1.57 2.71
N ASP A 59 3.37 2.33 3.11
CA ASP A 59 3.80 2.41 4.51
C ASP A 59 2.69 2.98 5.41
N SER A 60 1.96 3.99 4.94
CA SER A 60 0.83 4.57 5.68
C SER A 60 -0.31 3.57 5.89
N MET A 61 -0.61 2.76 4.87
CA MET A 61 -1.60 1.69 4.95
C MET A 61 -1.17 0.61 5.95
N VAL A 62 0.11 0.21 5.96
CA VAL A 62 0.64 -0.79 6.90
C VAL A 62 0.55 -0.26 8.33
N ARG A 63 0.94 1.00 8.56
CA ARG A 63 0.86 1.63 9.88
C ARG A 63 -0.58 1.62 10.41
N ARG A 64 -1.55 2.08 9.60
CA ARG A 64 -2.97 2.08 9.98
C ARG A 64 -3.51 0.68 10.26
N ALA A 65 -3.11 -0.31 9.46
CA ALA A 65 -3.50 -1.71 9.67
C ALA A 65 -2.97 -2.25 11.01
N ARG A 66 -1.70 -1.96 11.35
CA ARG A 66 -1.10 -2.34 12.65
C ARG A 66 -1.79 -1.67 13.82
N GLU A 67 -2.07 -0.37 13.72
CA GLU A 67 -2.80 0.39 14.76
C GLU A 67 -4.20 -0.20 14.98
N THR A 68 -4.91 -0.51 13.90
CA THR A 68 -6.25 -1.13 13.96
C THR A 68 -6.18 -2.52 14.61
N ALA A 69 -5.22 -3.35 14.21
CA ALA A 69 -5.02 -4.68 14.80
C ALA A 69 -4.67 -4.58 16.30
N GLY A 70 -3.81 -3.63 16.67
CA GLY A 70 -3.45 -3.36 18.06
C GLY A 70 -4.66 -2.89 18.88
N TYR A 71 -5.49 -2.00 18.32
CA TYR A 71 -6.75 -1.59 18.93
C TYR A 71 -7.70 -2.78 19.13
N MET A 72 -7.90 -3.61 18.11
CA MET A 72 -8.74 -4.81 18.21
C MET A 72 -8.22 -5.79 19.26
N TYR A 73 -6.90 -5.96 19.37
CA TYR A 73 -6.28 -6.84 20.36
C TYR A 73 -6.46 -6.31 21.78
N LYS A 74 -6.18 -5.02 22.03
CA LYS A 74 -6.32 -4.38 23.34
C LYS A 74 -7.78 -4.27 23.80
N ASN A 75 -8.70 -4.06 22.84
CA ASN A 75 -10.13 -3.99 23.07
C ASN A 75 -10.85 -5.31 22.77
N LYS A 76 -10.12 -6.43 22.72
CA LYS A 76 -10.74 -7.72 23.01
C LYS A 76 -11.34 -7.56 24.39
N ARG A 77 -12.65 -7.31 24.47
CA ARG A 77 -13.41 -7.65 25.68
C ARG A 77 -12.90 -9.05 26.01
N ILE A 78 -12.36 -9.21 27.22
CA ILE A 78 -12.40 -10.49 27.89
C ILE A 78 -13.89 -10.80 27.96
N GLN A 79 -14.45 -11.29 26.85
CA GLN A 79 -15.70 -12.00 26.90
C GLN A 79 -15.28 -13.20 27.74
N ASN A 80 -15.70 -13.17 29.00
CA ASN A 80 -15.83 -14.33 29.85
C ASN A 80 -16.75 -15.41 29.22
N THR A 81 -16.94 -15.45 27.90
CA THR A 81 -17.80 -16.37 27.16
C THR A 81 -17.25 -17.78 27.14
N CYS A 82 -15.96 -17.99 27.45
CA CYS A 82 -15.41 -19.32 27.71
C CYS A 82 -15.31 -19.67 29.20
N LYS A 83 -15.97 -18.94 30.12
CA LYS A 83 -16.09 -19.42 31.52
C LYS A 83 -17.18 -20.49 31.70
N ASN A 84 -18.10 -20.63 30.74
CA ASN A 84 -19.24 -21.55 30.81
C ASN A 84 -19.23 -22.64 29.72
N MET A 85 -18.13 -22.85 29.00
CA MET A 85 -17.98 -24.07 28.21
C MET A 85 -17.60 -25.20 29.15
N ASP A 86 -18.63 -25.92 29.61
CA ASP A 86 -18.52 -27.22 30.25
C ASP A 86 -17.63 -28.14 29.40
N LYS A 87 -16.65 -28.79 30.05
CA LYS A 87 -15.75 -29.77 29.43
C LYS A 87 -16.35 -31.19 29.39
N SER A 88 -17.66 -31.39 29.60
CA SER A 88 -18.25 -32.72 29.73
C SER A 88 -18.84 -33.34 28.45
N THR A 89 -18.45 -32.94 27.25
CA THR A 89 -18.89 -33.66 26.03
C THR A 89 -17.71 -33.95 25.10
N VAL A 90 -16.89 -34.90 25.55
CA VAL A 90 -16.26 -35.92 24.70
C VAL A 90 -16.52 -37.26 25.37
#